data_AF-X1TNN6-F1
#
_entry.id   AF-X1TNN6-F1
#
_cell.length_a   1.000
_cell.length_b   1.000
_cell.length_c   1.000
_cell.angle_alpha   90.00
_cell.angle_beta   90.00
_cell.angle_gamma   90.00
#
_symmetry.space_group_name_H-M   'P 1'
#
loop_
_entity.id
_entity.type
_entity.pdbx_description
1 polymer ?
#
loop_
_entity_poly.entity_id
_entity_poly.type
_entity_poly.pdbx_seq_one_letter_code
_entity_poly.pdbx_strand_id
1 'polypeptide(L)'
;MYAAVVYSKSLKRNIMLIHVTYPKAKGKDAYKLYFSTDVSMDASDVLLYYQSRYQIEFLYRDGKQHTGLNDSQARSENKLHFQFNASLTSINIAKVVHWLSLPKEDRKAFSMSDIKTMNHNTLLLKRFIDVFGIRPYSIKNQNNFKELILYGTIAA
;
A
#
# COMPACT_ATOMS: atom_id res chain seq x y z
N MET A 1 8.88 15.46 24.15
CA MET A 1 8.73 16.09 22.83
C MET A 1 8.53 17.57 23.07
N TYR A 2 9.23 18.42 22.32
CA TYR A 2 9.12 19.88 22.43
C TYR A 2 8.77 20.45 21.06
N ALA A 3 7.95 21.51 21.03
CA ALA A 3 7.55 22.17 19.80
C ALA A 3 7.61 23.69 19.98
N ALA A 4 7.98 24.39 18.91
CA ALA A 4 8.02 25.84 18.88
C ALA A 4 7.82 26.37 17.45
N VAL A 5 7.19 27.54 17.35
CA VAL A 5 7.14 28.29 16.08
C VAL A 5 8.44 29.05 15.91
N VAL A 6 9.17 28.78 14.84
CA VAL A 6 10.46 29.41 14.54
C VAL A 6 10.51 29.90 13.10
N TYR A 7 11.33 30.91 12.83
CA TYR A 7 11.52 31.42 11.46
C TYR A 7 12.57 30.58 10.71
N SER A 8 12.18 29.95 9.61
CA SER A 8 13.10 29.26 8.70
C SER A 8 13.68 30.23 7.68
N LYS A 9 15.00 30.47 7.75
CA LYS A 9 15.71 31.34 6.79
C LYS A 9 15.65 30.80 5.36
N SER A 10 15.76 29.48 5.18
CA SER A 10 15.75 28.84 3.85
C SER A 10 14.37 28.92 3.19
N LEU A 11 13.29 28.70 3.96
CA LEU A 11 11.92 28.78 3.46
C LEU A 11 11.32 30.20 3.52
N LYS A 12 12.04 31.15 4.12
CA LYS A 12 11.61 32.54 4.34
C LYS A 12 10.23 32.67 4.99
N ARG A 13 9.93 31.80 5.96
CA ARG A 13 8.63 31.77 6.66
C ARG A 13 8.73 31.11 8.04
N ASN A 14 7.71 31.35 8.86
CA ASN A 14 7.53 30.63 10.12
C ASN A 14 7.16 29.16 9.87
N ILE A 15 7.72 28.27 10.68
CA ILE A 15 7.46 26.84 10.68
C ILE A 15 7.18 26.36 12.12
N MET A 16 6.35 25.34 12.25
CA MET A 16 6.24 24.55 13.48
C MET A 16 7.44 23.61 13.50
N LEU A 17 8.40 23.82 14.41
CA LEU A 17 9.55 22.93 14.60
C LEU A 17 9.32 22.03 15.81
N ILE A 18 9.56 20.74 15.63
CA ILE A 18 9.32 19.71 16.65
C ILE A 18 10.62 18.95 16.89
N HIS A 19 11.02 18.92 18.15
CA HIS A 19 12.17 18.18 18.65
C HIS A 19 11.71 16.94 19.40
N VAL A 20 12.08 15.77 18.86
CA VAL A 20 11.78 14.47 19.46
C VAL A 20 13.07 13.79 19.89
N THR A 21 13.15 13.47 21.18
CA THR A 21 14.20 12.63 21.76
C THR A 21 13.72 11.19 21.80
N TYR A 22 14.49 10.30 21.20
CA TYR A 22 14.30 8.86 21.24
C TYR A 22 15.35 8.26 22.18
N PRO A 23 14.96 7.85 23.39
CA PRO A 23 15.88 7.26 24.34
C PRO A 23 16.41 5.93 23.81
N LYS A 24 17.69 5.68 23.97
CA LYS A 24 18.30 4.38 23.60
C LYS A 24 18.67 3.59 24.84
N ALA A 25 18.48 2.27 24.78
CA ALA A 25 18.84 1.37 25.89
C ALA A 25 20.34 1.36 26.20
N LYS A 26 21.20 1.64 25.20
CA LYS A 26 22.65 1.85 25.36
C LYS A 26 23.12 2.93 24.40
N GLY A 27 24.02 3.81 24.87
CA GLY A 27 24.62 4.90 24.08
C GLY A 27 23.86 6.22 24.18
N LYS A 28 24.20 7.18 23.31
CA LYS A 28 23.55 8.50 23.27
C LYS A 28 22.15 8.41 22.66
N ASP A 29 21.22 9.14 23.27
CA ASP A 29 19.86 9.32 22.74
C ASP A 29 19.89 9.86 21.31
N ALA A 30 18.92 9.40 20.50
CA ALA A 30 18.75 9.90 19.15
C ALA A 30 17.79 11.09 19.17
N TYR A 31 18.21 12.19 18.55
CA TYR A 31 17.37 13.37 18.39
C TYR A 31 16.94 13.49 16.93
N LYS A 32 15.66 13.76 16.70
CA LYS A 32 15.13 14.05 15.36
C LYS A 32 14.34 15.34 15.40
N LEU A 33 14.52 16.13 14.33
CA LEU A 33 13.74 17.33 14.08
C LEU A 33 12.72 17.04 12.99
N TYR A 34 11.49 17.45 13.23
CA TYR A 34 10.40 17.45 12.26
C TYR A 34 9.87 18.87 12.14
N PHE A 35 9.31 19.22 10.99
CA PHE A 35 8.68 20.52 10.85
C PHE A 35 7.48 20.50 9.92
N SER A 36 6.60 21.49 10.11
CA SER A 36 5.48 21.81 9.22
C SER A 36 5.50 23.30 8.86
N THR A 37 5.12 23.62 7.63
CA THR A 37 4.87 25.00 7.21
C THR A 37 3.52 25.53 7.70
N ASP A 38 2.63 24.64 8.12
CA ASP A 38 1.42 24.97 8.85
C ASP A 38 1.75 25.12 10.33
N VAL A 39 1.80 26.36 10.79
CA VAL A 39 2.11 26.72 12.19
C VAL A 39 0.94 26.50 13.14
N SER A 40 -0.27 26.26 12.62
CA SER A 40 -1.48 26.03 13.42
C SER A 40 -1.71 24.55 13.75
N MET A 41 -1.00 23.65 13.06
CA MET A 41 -1.10 22.20 13.24
C MET A 41 -0.54 21.75 14.60
N ASP A 42 -1.22 20.80 15.23
CA ASP A 42 -0.72 20.20 16.48
C ASP A 42 0.61 19.46 16.24
N ALA A 43 1.54 19.58 17.19
CA ALA A 43 2.86 18.98 17.07
C ALA A 43 2.79 17.44 16.96
N SER A 44 1.81 16.80 17.61
CA SER A 44 1.59 15.36 17.55
C SER A 44 1.12 14.93 16.17
N ASP A 45 0.27 15.73 15.52
CA ASP A 45 -0.23 15.46 14.17
C ASP A 45 0.87 15.58 13.12
N VAL A 46 1.72 16.60 13.22
CA VAL A 46 2.90 16.73 12.33
C VAL A 46 3.79 15.49 12.42
N LEU A 47 4.03 15.00 13.65
CA LEU A 47 4.81 13.78 13.86
C LEU A 47 4.10 12.55 13.28
N LEU A 48 2.80 12.39 13.52
CA LEU A 48 1.98 11.30 13.02
C LEU A 48 1.98 11.25 11.49
N TYR A 49 1.78 12.39 10.83
CA TYR A 49 1.80 12.50 9.37
C TYR A 49 3.17 12.17 8.80
N TYR A 50 4.24 12.68 9.41
CA TYR A 50 5.58 12.35 8.94
C TYR A 50 5.92 10.87 9.11
N GLN A 51 5.51 10.25 10.21
CA GLN A 51 5.66 8.80 10.41
C GLN A 51 4.84 8.00 9.39
N SER A 52 3.63 8.47 9.08
CA SER A 52 2.76 7.87 8.07
C SER A 52 3.30 7.99 6.65
N ARG A 53 4.25 8.89 6.38
CA ARG A 53 4.88 9.08 5.05
C ARG A 53 5.44 7.79 4.47
N TYR A 54 5.94 6.88 5.31
CA TYR A 54 6.49 5.60 4.84
C TYR A 54 5.44 4.73 4.12
N GLN A 55 4.14 5.01 4.30
CA GLN A 55 3.09 4.27 3.62
C GLN A 55 3.18 4.31 2.09
N ILE A 56 3.75 5.39 1.51
CA ILE A 56 3.97 5.50 0.06
C ILE A 56 4.97 4.46 -0.45
N GLU A 57 5.91 4.02 0.38
CA GLU A 57 6.91 3.01 0.00
C GLU A 57 6.27 1.65 -0.26
N PHE A 58 5.17 1.33 0.42
CA PHE A 58 4.40 0.11 0.13
C PHE A 58 3.76 0.19 -1.26
N LEU A 59 3.24 1.35 -1.66
CA LEU A 59 2.67 1.54 -3.01
C LEU A 59 3.74 1.35 -4.09
N TYR A 60 4.93 1.93 -3.91
CA TYR A 60 6.02 1.74 -4.88
C TYR A 60 6.54 0.31 -4.90
N ARG A 61 6.62 -0.35 -3.74
CA ARG A 61 7.02 -1.77 -3.66
C ARG A 61 6.04 -2.65 -4.41
N ASP A 62 4.75 -2.52 -4.11
CA ASP A 62 3.69 -3.30 -4.75
C ASP A 62 3.64 -3.01 -6.26
N GLY A 63 3.82 -1.74 -6.64
CA GLY A 63 3.91 -1.31 -8.03
C GLY A 63 5.01 -2.03 -8.80
N LYS A 64 6.21 -2.06 -8.23
CA LYS A 64 7.38 -2.69 -8.84
C LYS A 64 7.25 -4.22 -8.87
N GLN A 65 6.77 -4.84 -7.79
CA GLN A 65 6.78 -6.29 -7.64
C GLN A 65 5.58 -6.99 -8.29
N HIS A 66 4.43 -6.32 -8.36
CA HIS A 66 3.18 -7.00 -8.71
C HIS A 66 2.48 -6.45 -9.94
N THR A 67 2.61 -5.16 -10.25
CA THR A 67 1.89 -4.48 -11.35
C THR A 67 2.82 -3.92 -12.43
N GLY A 68 4.10 -4.28 -12.42
CA GLY A 68 5.05 -3.97 -13.49
C GLY A 68 5.36 -2.49 -13.69
N LEU A 69 5.47 -1.73 -12.59
CA LEU A 69 5.81 -0.31 -12.61
C LEU A 69 7.12 -0.03 -13.36
N ASN A 70 8.08 -0.96 -13.28
CA ASN A 70 9.41 -0.83 -13.87
C ASN A 70 9.62 -1.76 -15.08
N ASP A 71 8.58 -2.46 -15.55
CA ASP A 71 8.74 -3.54 -16.55
C ASP A 71 8.68 -3.02 -17.99
N SER A 72 8.13 -1.82 -18.20
CA SER A 72 8.01 -1.25 -19.55
C SER A 72 9.37 -0.82 -20.10
N GLN A 73 9.70 -1.35 -21.27
CA GLN A 73 10.87 -0.96 -22.06
C GLN A 73 10.52 0.01 -23.20
N ALA A 74 9.32 0.60 -23.18
CA ALA A 74 8.92 1.60 -24.16
C ALA A 74 9.80 2.84 -24.10
N ARG A 75 10.04 3.47 -25.26
CA ARG A 75 10.81 4.74 -25.36
C ARG A 75 9.94 5.96 -25.64
N SER A 76 8.65 5.75 -25.92
CA SER A 76 7.69 6.83 -26.13
C SER A 76 7.16 7.31 -24.79
N GLU A 77 7.22 8.63 -24.57
CA GLU A 77 6.71 9.30 -23.37
C GLU A 77 5.27 8.90 -23.06
N ASN A 78 4.37 8.96 -24.05
CA ASN A 78 2.96 8.60 -23.87
C ASN A 78 2.77 7.15 -23.40
N LYS A 79 3.58 6.22 -23.93
CA LYS A 79 3.51 4.80 -23.56
C LYS A 79 4.03 4.57 -22.13
N LEU A 80 5.11 5.24 -21.76
CA LEU A 80 5.65 5.21 -20.40
C LEU A 80 4.66 5.82 -19.40
N HIS A 81 4.11 6.99 -19.72
CA HIS A 81 3.10 7.66 -18.91
C HIS A 81 1.88 6.76 -18.69
N PHE A 82 1.36 6.12 -19.75
CA PHE A 82 0.26 5.18 -19.63
C PHE A 82 0.63 4.00 -18.72
N GLN A 83 1.78 3.36 -18.93
CA GLN A 83 2.21 2.22 -18.11
C GLN A 83 2.27 2.58 -16.62
N PHE A 84 2.92 3.69 -16.27
CA PHE A 84 3.09 4.07 -14.85
C PHE A 84 1.74 4.31 -14.18
N ASN A 85 0.84 5.02 -14.87
CA ASN A 85 -0.51 5.26 -14.36
C ASN A 85 -1.32 3.97 -14.26
N ALA A 86 -1.26 3.08 -15.27
CA ALA A 86 -1.95 1.80 -15.25
C ALA A 86 -1.45 0.90 -14.10
N SER A 87 -0.14 0.86 -13.88
CA SER A 87 0.49 0.09 -12.81
C SER A 87 0.03 0.56 -11.43
N LEU A 88 0.13 1.86 -11.13
CA LEU A 88 -0.32 2.43 -9.86
C LEU A 88 -1.84 2.34 -9.67
N THR A 89 -2.61 2.53 -10.74
CA THR A 89 -4.07 2.41 -10.71
C THR A 89 -4.50 0.97 -10.40
N SER A 90 -3.78 -0.03 -10.90
CA SER A 90 -4.07 -1.44 -10.63
C SER A 90 -4.00 -1.77 -9.14
N ILE A 91 -3.09 -1.14 -8.38
CA ILE A 91 -3.03 -1.27 -6.92
C ILE A 91 -4.29 -0.70 -6.26
N ASN A 92 -4.75 0.47 -6.73
CA ASN A 92 -5.97 1.09 -6.20
C ASN A 92 -7.21 0.25 -6.50
N ILE A 93 -7.33 -0.29 -7.72
CA ILE A 93 -8.41 -1.21 -8.08
C ILE A 93 -8.38 -2.44 -7.17
N ALA A 94 -7.20 -3.05 -6.98
CA ALA A 94 -7.04 -4.19 -6.08
C ALA A 94 -7.49 -3.87 -4.65
N LYS A 95 -7.11 -2.71 -4.10
CA LYS A 95 -7.58 -2.23 -2.79
C LYS A 95 -9.08 -2.04 -2.73
N VAL A 96 -9.68 -1.39 -3.73
CA VAL A 96 -11.12 -1.11 -3.74
C VAL A 96 -11.92 -2.41 -3.80
N VAL A 97 -11.56 -3.30 -4.72
CA VAL A 97 -12.34 -4.52 -5.01
C VAL A 97 -12.20 -5.57 -3.90
N HIS A 98 -11.00 -5.74 -3.34
CA HIS A 98 -10.71 -6.86 -2.44
C HIS A 98 -10.52 -6.49 -0.97
N TRP A 99 -10.32 -5.20 -0.66
CA TRP A 99 -10.02 -4.77 0.71
C TRP A 99 -11.03 -3.75 1.26
N LEU A 100 -11.32 -2.68 0.51
CA LEU A 100 -12.30 -1.66 0.94
C LEU A 100 -13.75 -2.15 0.85
N SER A 101 -14.02 -3.16 0.01
CA SER A 101 -15.32 -3.82 -0.09
C SER A 101 -15.71 -4.58 1.18
N LEU A 102 -14.74 -4.94 2.03
CA LEU A 102 -14.98 -5.59 3.31
C LEU A 102 -15.41 -4.56 4.37
N PRO A 103 -16.28 -4.97 5.33
CA PRO A 103 -16.56 -4.18 6.52
C PRO A 103 -15.28 -3.82 7.28
N LYS A 104 -15.24 -2.67 7.96
CA LYS A 104 -14.00 -2.14 8.54
C LYS A 104 -13.39 -3.09 9.59
N GLU A 105 -14.25 -3.78 10.32
CA GLU A 105 -13.97 -4.81 11.31
C GLU A 105 -13.30 -6.07 10.73
N ASP A 106 -13.57 -6.38 9.46
CA ASP A 106 -13.04 -7.57 8.77
C ASP A 106 -11.78 -7.27 7.94
N ARG A 107 -11.39 -5.99 7.82
CA ARG A 107 -10.22 -5.57 7.05
C ARG A 107 -8.93 -5.97 7.77
N LYS A 108 -8.35 -7.08 7.33
CA LYS A 108 -6.96 -7.47 7.66
C LYS A 108 -5.95 -6.54 7.00
N ALA A 109 -4.65 -6.76 7.21
CA ALA A 109 -3.61 -6.04 6.46
C ALA A 109 -3.75 -6.28 4.94
N PHE A 110 -3.57 -5.23 4.14
CA PHE A 110 -3.60 -5.34 2.69
C PHE A 110 -2.34 -6.05 2.16
N SER A 111 -2.53 -7.02 1.27
CA SER A 111 -1.44 -7.78 0.63
C SER A 111 -1.68 -7.87 -0.87
N MET A 112 -0.87 -7.16 -1.65
CA MET A 112 -0.98 -7.20 -3.11
C MET A 112 -0.57 -8.57 -3.68
N SER A 113 0.36 -9.25 -3.01
CA SER A 113 0.75 -10.62 -3.34
C SER A 113 -0.44 -11.58 -3.24
N ASP A 114 -1.22 -11.52 -2.15
CA ASP A 114 -2.38 -12.40 -1.97
C ASP A 114 -3.46 -12.13 -3.01
N ILE A 115 -3.74 -10.86 -3.32
CA ILE A 115 -4.70 -10.51 -4.37
C ILE A 115 -4.23 -11.01 -5.73
N LYS A 116 -2.93 -10.92 -6.04
CA LYS A 116 -2.36 -11.44 -7.29
C LYS A 116 -2.50 -12.96 -7.37
N THR A 117 -2.15 -13.68 -6.30
CA THR A 117 -2.32 -15.14 -6.20
C THR A 117 -3.78 -15.54 -6.38
N MET A 118 -4.68 -14.87 -5.66
CA MET A 118 -6.12 -15.15 -5.72
C MET A 118 -6.71 -14.98 -7.13
N ASN A 119 -6.33 -13.89 -7.82
CA ASN A 119 -6.75 -13.65 -9.20
C ASN A 119 -6.13 -14.65 -10.18
N HIS A 120 -4.87 -15.05 -9.96
CA HIS A 120 -4.22 -16.08 -10.76
C HIS A 120 -4.91 -17.44 -10.61
N ASN A 121 -5.17 -17.88 -9.38
CA ASN A 121 -5.90 -19.11 -9.08
C ASN A 121 -7.30 -19.07 -9.71
N THR A 122 -8.02 -17.95 -9.56
CA THR A 122 -9.34 -17.77 -10.17
C THR A 122 -9.29 -17.94 -11.70
N LEU A 123 -8.28 -17.36 -12.36
CA LEU A 123 -8.10 -17.48 -13.81
C LEU A 123 -7.87 -18.94 -14.23
N LEU A 124 -6.97 -19.65 -13.55
CA LEU A 124 -6.67 -21.05 -13.84
C LEU A 124 -7.88 -21.96 -13.59
N LEU A 125 -8.57 -21.78 -12.46
CA LEU A 125 -9.75 -22.58 -12.12
C LEU A 125 -10.88 -22.37 -13.11
N LYS A 126 -11.16 -21.12 -13.51
CA LYS A 126 -12.14 -20.84 -14.56
C LYS A 126 -11.79 -21.57 -15.86
N ARG A 127 -10.52 -21.47 -16.29
CA ARG A 127 -10.06 -22.15 -17.50
C ARG A 127 -10.19 -23.67 -17.40
N PHE A 128 -9.85 -24.26 -16.26
CA PHE A 128 -9.99 -25.69 -16.02
C PHE A 128 -11.45 -26.13 -16.13
N ILE A 129 -12.34 -25.44 -15.42
CA ILE A 129 -13.78 -25.76 -15.43
C ILE A 129 -14.37 -25.65 -16.84
N ASP A 130 -14.01 -24.60 -17.57
CA ASP A 130 -14.49 -24.35 -18.93
C ASP A 130 -14.06 -25.45 -19.90
N VAL A 131 -12.79 -25.89 -19.82
CA VAL A 131 -12.24 -26.91 -20.73
C VAL A 131 -12.78 -28.31 -20.41
N PHE A 132 -12.94 -28.64 -19.13
CA PHE A 132 -13.42 -29.96 -18.70
C PHE A 132 -14.94 -30.06 -18.58
N GLY A 133 -15.69 -28.99 -18.87
CA GLY A 133 -17.16 -28.99 -18.85
C GLY A 133 -17.76 -29.27 -17.47
N ILE A 134 -17.02 -28.98 -16.40
CA ILE A 134 -17.47 -29.19 -15.02
C ILE A 134 -18.54 -28.13 -14.71
N ARG A 135 -19.58 -28.48 -13.93
CA ARG A 135 -20.52 -27.48 -13.41
C ARG A 135 -19.91 -26.77 -12.19
N PRO A 136 -19.46 -25.50 -12.30
CA PRO A 136 -18.76 -24.80 -11.21
C PRO A 136 -19.63 -24.61 -9.97
N TYR A 137 -20.92 -24.34 -10.16
CA TYR A 137 -21.81 -23.87 -9.10
C TYR A 137 -22.63 -24.96 -8.42
N SER A 138 -22.21 -26.23 -8.49
CA SER A 138 -22.84 -27.25 -7.64
C SER A 138 -22.55 -26.93 -6.17
N ILE A 139 -23.54 -27.15 -5.28
CA ILE A 139 -23.40 -26.91 -3.83
C ILE A 139 -22.15 -27.61 -3.26
N LYS A 140 -21.81 -28.79 -3.81
CA LYS A 140 -20.63 -29.57 -3.43
C LYS A 140 -19.30 -28.88 -3.79
N ASN A 141 -19.26 -28.12 -4.87
CA ASN A 141 -18.02 -27.54 -5.39
C ASN A 141 -17.75 -26.12 -4.88
N GLN A 142 -18.75 -25.42 -4.34
CA GLN A 142 -18.61 -24.01 -3.94
C GLN A 142 -17.55 -23.81 -2.84
N ASN A 143 -17.48 -24.70 -1.86
CA ASN A 143 -16.50 -24.60 -0.78
C ASN A 143 -15.08 -24.89 -1.29
N ASN A 144 -14.90 -25.98 -2.04
CA ASN A 144 -13.62 -26.34 -2.65
C ASN A 144 -13.12 -25.24 -3.60
N PHE A 145 -14.02 -24.60 -4.34
CA PHE A 145 -13.67 -23.51 -5.24
C PHE A 145 -13.15 -22.28 -4.48
N LYS A 146 -13.80 -21.90 -3.37
CA LYS A 146 -13.34 -20.82 -2.50
C LYS A 146 -11.98 -21.13 -1.87
N GLU A 147 -11.79 -22.35 -1.40
CA GLU A 147 -10.52 -22.81 -0.84
C GLU A 147 -9.38 -22.74 -1.87
N LEU A 148 -9.61 -23.26 -3.08
CA LEU A 148 -8.63 -23.23 -4.16
C LEU A 148 -8.31 -21.81 -4.64
N ILE A 149 -9.27 -20.88 -4.56
CA ILE A 149 -9.01 -19.46 -4.83
C ILE A 149 -8.00 -18.88 -3.84
N LEU A 150 -8.11 -19.21 -2.55
CA LEU A 150 -7.22 -18.72 -1.49
C LEU A 150 -5.93 -19.53 -1.35
N TYR A 151 -5.77 -20.60 -2.11
CA TYR A 151 -4.60 -21.46 -2.03
C TYR A 151 -3.30 -20.69 -2.30
N GLY A 152 -2.36 -20.74 -1.34
CA GLY A 152 -1.06 -20.06 -1.44
C GLY A 152 -1.07 -18.58 -1.04
N THR A 153 -2.18 -18.04 -0.53
CA THR A 153 -2.15 -16.72 0.14
C THR A 153 -1.45 -16.81 1.50
N ILE A 154 -0.68 -15.80 1.86
CA ILE A 154 0.11 -15.75 3.10
C ILE A 154 -0.79 -15.64 4.34
N ALA A 155 -1.96 -15.01 4.19
CA ALA A 155 -2.90 -14.73 5.27
C ALA A 155 -4.11 -15.68 5.35
N ALA A 156 -3.97 -16.91 4.83
CA ALA A 156 -5.00 -17.95 4.91
C ALA A 156 -5.29 -18.33 6.37
#